data_AF-A0A922XIY7-F1
#
_entry.id   AF-A0A922XIY7-F1
#
_cell.length_a   1.000
_cell.length_b   1.000
_cell.length_c   1.000
_cell.angle_alpha   90.00
_cell.angle_beta   90.00
_cell.angle_gamma   90.00
#
_symmetry.space_group_name_H-M   'P 1'
#
loop_
_entity.id
_entity.type
_entity.pdbx_description
1 polymer ?
#
loop_
_entity_poly.entity_id
_entity_poly.type
_entity_poly.pdbx_seq_one_letter_code
_entity_poly.pdbx_strand_id
1 'polypeptide(L)'
;MKKIYILCLVILAVAFFQCTKRNTKSTSQFAFTFTKEMSDQAQDGRLLLILANDGKSEPRFQVNDGLGAQLIFGVDVEGLQPGQELIINNENAFGFPFRYLKDIPPGDYYVQGLINRYETYKLKTGHTVKLPPDQGEGQQWNRKPGNFYSKPFRITIDSAKSETIKVVLDQKIAPIEAPKDSKYIRHIKIESKMLTAFYGKPTFLGAHVLVPEGFEEHPEAKYPLMVFHGHFPEDFGGFSTEPPPADMDTMDYIARFNIYGYKKFEKQEAYHFYKQWTGKNFPRFLVIEIQHANPYYDDSYAVNSANIGPYGDAIMYELIPEIERKFRGIGQGWARFTYGGSTGGWEALAVQMFYPDEFNGCFAACPDPVDFRAYSLVDIYKQKNAYWYDSKFKKLPIPAHRNYLGQIQSTMQESNHLELALGTKSRSGQQWDIWEAVYSPQGEDGYPKRIFDKETGDIDSTVAQYWKEHYDLRYILERDWKTLGPKLQGKIHIYCGDMDNYYLNNAVYLMEGFLKTTDSPFYKGEVDYGDRAEHCWNGDHDNPNYVSRLRYNTMYLPKILKRISESAPKGADVKSWRY
;
A
#
# COMPACT_ATOMS: atom_id res chain seq x y z
N MET A 1 87.14 -7.64 -11.21
CA MET A 1 86.67 -7.37 -9.83
C MET A 1 85.97 -6.02 -9.80
N LYS A 2 84.72 -6.01 -9.33
CA LYS A 2 83.95 -4.89 -8.76
C LYS A 2 83.77 -3.63 -9.62
N LYS A 3 82.49 -3.33 -9.88
CA LYS A 3 81.90 -2.09 -10.45
C LYS A 3 81.65 -2.15 -11.96
N ILE A 4 80.54 -2.78 -12.37
CA ILE A 4 79.51 -2.32 -13.35
C ILE A 4 78.29 -3.24 -13.17
N TYR A 5 77.85 -3.47 -11.93
CA TYR A 5 76.59 -4.15 -11.59
C TYR A 5 75.65 -3.23 -10.77
N ILE A 6 76.00 -1.95 -10.64
CA ILE A 6 75.28 -0.98 -9.78
C ILE A 6 74.42 0.00 -10.60
N LEU A 7 74.52 0.00 -11.94
CA LEU A 7 73.75 0.94 -12.77
C LEU A 7 72.42 0.37 -13.33
N CYS A 8 72.19 -0.95 -13.22
CA CYS A 8 70.90 -1.57 -13.59
C CYS A 8 69.96 -1.80 -12.39
N LEU A 9 70.41 -1.56 -11.16
CA LEU A 9 69.61 -1.75 -9.94
C LEU A 9 68.97 -0.45 -9.42
N VAL A 10 69.30 0.71 -9.97
CA VAL A 10 68.68 2.00 -9.61
C VAL A 10 67.54 2.37 -10.56
N ILE A 11 67.51 1.84 -11.78
CA ILE A 11 66.39 2.07 -12.74
C ILE A 11 65.23 1.08 -12.49
N LEU A 12 65.47 -0.05 -11.81
CA LEU A 12 64.42 -0.97 -11.39
C LEU A 12 63.74 -0.59 -10.05
N ALA A 13 64.16 0.51 -9.41
CA ALA A 13 63.54 1.05 -8.19
C ALA A 13 62.52 2.17 -8.47
N VAL A 14 62.36 2.59 -9.73
CA VAL A 14 61.37 3.61 -10.15
C VAL A 14 60.07 2.97 -10.70
N ALA A 15 59.95 1.65 -10.62
CA ALA A 15 58.81 0.89 -11.17
C ALA A 15 57.79 0.37 -10.12
N PHE A 16 57.78 0.90 -8.89
CA PHE A 16 56.79 0.55 -7.87
C PHE A 16 56.13 1.74 -7.15
N PHE A 17 56.21 2.95 -7.71
CA PHE A 17 55.12 3.91 -7.52
C PHE A 17 54.07 3.65 -8.60
N GLN A 18 53.40 2.49 -8.50
CA GLN A 18 52.01 2.47 -8.89
C GLN A 18 51.36 3.59 -8.08
N CYS A 19 50.99 4.67 -8.75
CA CYS A 19 49.83 5.43 -8.32
C CYS A 19 48.68 4.42 -8.26
N THR A 20 48.54 3.74 -7.11
CA THR A 20 47.22 3.48 -6.60
C THR A 20 46.60 4.86 -6.49
N LYS A 21 45.91 5.32 -7.55
CA LYS A 21 44.77 6.20 -7.35
C LYS A 21 43.91 5.41 -6.37
N ARG A 22 44.06 5.71 -5.08
CA ARG A 22 42.98 5.45 -4.14
C ARG A 22 41.83 6.19 -4.80
N ASN A 23 40.90 5.43 -5.40
CA ASN A 23 39.57 5.93 -5.65
C ASN A 23 38.99 6.17 -4.24
N THR A 24 39.40 7.26 -3.60
CA THR A 24 38.63 7.87 -2.53
C THR A 24 37.39 8.40 -3.23
N LYS A 25 36.40 7.51 -3.42
CA LYS A 25 35.05 7.93 -3.78
C LYS A 25 34.62 8.96 -2.72
N SER A 26 33.91 10.01 -3.17
CA SER A 26 33.48 11.14 -2.35
C SER A 26 32.94 10.68 -0.98
N THR A 27 33.38 11.38 0.07
CA THR A 27 32.95 11.20 1.46
C THR A 27 31.99 12.30 1.91
N SER A 28 31.34 13.00 0.97
CA SER A 28 30.38 14.04 1.31
C SER A 28 29.29 13.50 2.24
N GLN A 29 29.03 14.26 3.30
CA GLN A 29 28.08 13.93 4.35
C GLN A 29 27.08 15.07 4.51
N PHE A 30 25.93 14.79 5.09
CA PHE A 30 24.85 15.76 5.20
C PHE A 30 24.52 16.00 6.68
N ALA A 31 24.65 17.25 7.13
CA ALA A 31 24.34 17.66 8.48
C ALA A 31 22.92 18.23 8.54
N PHE A 32 22.03 17.53 9.22
CA PHE A 32 20.63 17.88 9.37
C PHE A 32 20.34 18.52 10.72
N THR A 33 19.51 19.56 10.73
CA THR A 33 19.02 20.16 11.96
C THR A 33 17.63 20.75 11.77
N PHE A 34 16.92 21.00 12.85
CA PHE A 34 15.68 21.79 12.88
C PHE A 34 15.78 22.83 14.00
N THR A 35 15.08 23.94 13.87
CA THR A 35 15.19 25.07 14.80
C THR A 35 14.13 25.03 15.91
N LYS A 36 14.29 25.84 16.97
CA LYS A 36 13.30 25.92 18.07
C LYS A 36 11.95 26.45 17.61
N GLU A 37 11.91 27.20 16.51
CA GLU A 37 10.68 27.68 15.89
C GLU A 37 9.83 26.53 15.32
N MET A 38 10.47 25.42 14.91
CA MET A 38 9.78 24.23 14.41
C MET A 38 9.19 23.39 15.55
N SER A 39 9.98 23.19 16.60
CA SER A 39 9.56 22.57 17.87
C SER A 39 10.60 22.84 18.96
N ASP A 40 10.14 23.03 20.19
CA ASP A 40 10.97 23.07 21.39
C ASP A 40 11.22 21.67 21.99
N GLN A 41 10.60 20.63 21.44
CA GLN A 41 10.72 19.25 21.89
C GLN A 41 11.72 18.46 21.02
N ALA A 42 12.32 17.45 21.64
CA ALA A 42 13.10 16.45 20.93
C ALA A 42 12.23 15.69 19.91
N GLN A 43 12.81 15.31 18.77
CA GLN A 43 12.10 14.57 17.74
C GLN A 43 12.65 13.15 17.59
N ASP A 44 11.72 12.19 17.59
CA ASP A 44 11.94 10.83 17.12
C ASP A 44 11.38 10.69 15.70
N GLY A 45 11.97 9.83 14.88
CA GLY A 45 11.46 9.62 13.53
C GLY A 45 12.39 8.89 12.59
N ARG A 46 12.01 8.91 11.31
CA ARG A 46 12.90 8.58 10.19
C ARG A 46 13.32 9.86 9.49
N LEU A 47 14.61 10.18 9.52
CA LEU A 47 15.15 11.27 8.74
C LEU A 47 15.53 10.80 7.34
N LEU A 48 15.06 11.52 6.33
CA LEU A 48 15.21 11.21 4.92
C LEU A 48 15.99 12.33 4.22
N LEU A 49 17.05 11.94 3.51
CA LEU A 49 17.76 12.73 2.52
C LEU A 49 17.30 12.29 1.13
N ILE A 50 16.81 13.23 0.34
CA ILE A 50 16.39 12.99 -1.05
C ILE A 50 17.30 13.81 -1.97
N LEU A 51 17.81 13.19 -3.03
CA LEU A 51 18.56 13.85 -4.09
C LEU A 51 17.88 13.55 -5.43
N ALA A 52 17.36 14.59 -6.07
CA ALA A 52 16.73 14.49 -7.37
C ALA A 52 17.56 15.13 -8.47
N ASN A 53 17.50 14.57 -9.68
CA ASN A 53 18.14 15.15 -10.87
C ASN A 53 17.16 15.97 -11.75
N ASP A 54 15.88 16.02 -11.39
CA ASP A 54 14.87 16.88 -12.02
C ASP A 54 14.44 18.01 -11.08
N GLY A 55 14.55 19.24 -11.59
CA GLY A 55 14.16 20.47 -10.90
C GLY A 55 12.73 20.94 -11.20
N LYS A 56 11.96 20.24 -12.04
CA LYS A 56 10.59 20.63 -12.41
C LYS A 56 9.57 20.36 -11.29
N SER A 57 9.86 19.38 -10.44
CA SER A 57 9.00 18.95 -9.33
C SER A 57 9.78 18.94 -8.02
N GLU A 58 9.08 19.02 -6.88
CA GLU A 58 9.74 18.94 -5.57
C GLU A 58 10.27 17.51 -5.30
N PRO A 59 11.53 17.31 -4.85
CA PRO A 59 12.16 15.99 -4.74
C PRO A 59 11.36 14.93 -3.94
N ARG A 60 10.72 15.30 -2.83
CA ARG A 60 9.91 14.38 -2.00
C ARG A 60 8.71 13.74 -2.72
N PHE A 61 8.32 14.25 -3.89
CA PHE A 61 7.25 13.69 -4.71
C PHE A 61 7.78 12.89 -5.90
N GLN A 62 9.10 12.69 -6.00
CA GLN A 62 9.73 11.98 -7.11
C GLN A 62 10.26 10.58 -6.72
N VAL A 63 10.18 10.20 -5.44
CA VAL A 63 10.68 8.91 -4.94
C VAL A 63 9.75 7.77 -5.38
N ASN A 64 10.31 6.79 -6.07
CA ASN A 64 9.64 5.57 -6.56
C ASN A 64 10.69 4.48 -6.80
N ASP A 65 10.29 3.21 -6.95
CA ASP A 65 11.18 2.07 -7.20
C ASP A 65 11.34 1.71 -8.69
N GLY A 66 10.70 2.46 -9.60
CA GLY A 66 10.75 2.22 -11.03
C GLY A 66 11.97 2.85 -11.70
N LEU A 67 11.99 2.82 -13.05
CA LEU A 67 13.12 3.31 -13.85
C LEU A 67 13.40 4.82 -13.70
N GLY A 68 12.45 5.58 -13.17
CA GLY A 68 12.59 7.00 -12.86
C GLY A 68 12.99 7.30 -11.41
N ALA A 69 13.45 6.30 -10.66
CA ALA A 69 13.82 6.42 -9.25
C ALA A 69 14.80 7.57 -9.00
N GLN A 70 14.52 8.34 -7.93
CA GLN A 70 15.45 9.32 -7.37
C GLN A 70 16.21 8.72 -6.18
N LEU A 71 17.29 9.37 -5.76
CA LEU A 71 18.11 8.86 -4.66
C LEU A 71 17.47 9.23 -3.33
N ILE A 72 17.37 8.26 -2.42
CA ILE A 72 16.88 8.47 -1.07
C ILE A 72 17.74 7.71 -0.06
N PHE A 73 18.03 8.34 1.07
CA PHE A 73 18.77 7.76 2.19
C PHE A 73 18.02 8.03 3.48
N GLY A 74 17.91 7.01 4.33
CA GLY A 74 17.21 7.13 5.61
C GLY A 74 18.05 6.71 6.81
N VAL A 75 17.81 7.39 7.93
CA VAL A 75 18.40 7.12 9.25
C VAL A 75 17.29 7.24 10.31
N ASP A 76 17.25 6.30 11.24
CA ASP A 76 16.37 6.41 12.41
C ASP A 76 16.95 7.42 13.39
N VAL A 77 16.08 8.27 13.94
CA VAL A 77 16.43 9.34 14.85
C VAL A 77 15.72 9.13 16.16
N GLU A 78 16.46 9.21 17.25
CA GLU A 78 15.95 9.18 18.61
C GLU A 78 16.40 10.41 19.38
N GLY A 79 15.45 11.23 19.82
CA GLY A 79 15.69 12.36 20.71
C GLY A 79 16.49 13.52 20.11
N LEU A 80 16.40 13.78 18.81
CA LEU A 80 17.11 14.91 18.16
C LEU A 80 16.61 16.24 18.73
N GLN A 81 17.52 16.98 19.37
CA GLN A 81 17.19 18.28 19.99
C GLN A 81 17.17 19.41 18.94
N PRO A 82 16.37 20.47 19.15
CA PRO A 82 16.42 21.65 18.29
C PRO A 82 17.82 22.27 18.28
N GLY A 83 18.36 22.53 17.10
CA GLY A 83 19.71 23.05 16.86
C GLY A 83 20.83 22.00 16.96
N GLN A 84 20.53 20.75 17.34
CA GLN A 84 21.49 19.65 17.25
C GLN A 84 21.64 19.23 15.79
N GLU A 85 22.87 18.94 15.36
CA GLU A 85 23.15 18.39 14.03
C GLU A 85 23.17 16.86 14.10
N LEU A 86 22.42 16.20 13.21
CA LEU A 86 22.56 14.78 12.91
C LEU A 86 23.28 14.62 11.57
N ILE A 87 24.35 13.84 11.54
CA ILE A 87 25.10 13.57 10.32
C ILE A 87 24.55 12.31 9.65
N ILE A 88 24.10 12.43 8.40
CA ILE A 88 23.87 11.28 7.51
C ILE A 88 25.16 11.01 6.74
N ASN A 89 25.70 9.79 6.87
CA ASN A 89 26.94 9.36 6.24
C ASN A 89 26.86 7.90 5.74
N ASN A 90 27.98 7.35 5.24
CA ASN A 90 28.05 5.99 4.71
C ASN A 90 27.83 4.87 5.73
N GLU A 91 28.02 5.15 7.01
CA GLU A 91 28.02 4.14 8.08
C GLU A 91 26.63 3.96 8.69
N ASN A 92 25.86 5.04 8.80
CA ASN A 92 24.57 5.02 9.50
C ASN A 92 23.34 5.00 8.57
N ALA A 93 23.48 5.43 7.32
CA ALA A 93 22.34 5.55 6.40
C ALA A 93 22.11 4.27 5.60
N PHE A 94 20.84 3.98 5.33
CA PHE A 94 20.44 3.02 4.30
C PHE A 94 19.93 3.77 3.07
N GLY A 95 20.50 3.46 1.89
CA GLY A 95 20.21 4.17 0.65
C GLY A 95 19.55 3.31 -0.44
N PHE A 96 18.78 3.99 -1.30
CA PHE A 96 18.18 3.46 -2.51
C PHE A 96 18.30 4.48 -3.67
N PRO A 97 18.53 4.04 -4.92
CA PRO A 97 18.89 2.68 -5.34
C PRO A 97 20.33 2.29 -4.96
N PHE A 98 21.16 3.27 -4.57
CA PHE A 98 22.52 3.01 -4.09
C PHE A 98 22.53 2.83 -2.57
N ARG A 99 23.09 1.71 -2.10
CA ARG A 99 23.18 1.39 -0.66
C ARG A 99 23.95 2.42 0.16
N TYR A 100 24.96 3.08 -0.43
CA TYR A 100 25.87 3.99 0.27
C TYR A 100 26.01 5.35 -0.46
N LEU A 101 26.19 6.43 0.30
CA LEU A 101 26.39 7.79 -0.24
C LEU A 101 27.63 7.90 -1.15
N LYS A 102 28.71 7.18 -0.83
CA LYS A 102 29.94 7.16 -1.64
C LYS A 102 29.71 6.63 -3.06
N ASP A 103 28.60 5.93 -3.30
CA ASP A 103 28.26 5.37 -4.61
C ASP A 103 27.39 6.30 -5.45
N ILE A 104 27.01 7.47 -4.91
CA ILE A 104 26.31 8.51 -5.67
C ILE A 104 27.22 8.98 -6.82
N PRO A 105 26.74 8.97 -8.08
CA PRO A 105 27.49 9.50 -9.21
C PRO A 105 27.76 11.00 -9.06
N PRO A 106 28.93 11.51 -9.49
CA PRO A 106 29.14 12.96 -9.60
C PRO A 106 28.09 13.61 -10.50
N GLY A 107 27.64 14.80 -10.14
CA GLY A 107 26.58 15.50 -10.88
C GLY A 107 25.89 16.60 -10.07
N ASP A 108 24.93 17.25 -10.71
CA ASP A 108 24.09 18.26 -10.09
C ASP A 108 22.81 17.63 -9.53
N TYR A 109 22.48 17.96 -8.28
CA TYR A 109 21.34 17.41 -7.58
C TYR A 109 20.55 18.49 -6.86
N TYR A 110 19.23 18.32 -6.80
CA TYR A 110 18.34 19.02 -5.90
C TYR A 110 18.22 18.23 -4.60
N VAL A 111 18.72 18.81 -3.52
CA VAL A 111 18.70 18.24 -2.17
C VAL A 111 17.41 18.62 -1.48
N GLN A 112 16.78 17.66 -0.82
CA GLN A 112 15.70 17.91 0.13
C GLN A 112 15.82 17.02 1.36
N GLY A 113 15.57 17.62 2.52
CA GLY A 113 15.43 16.92 3.78
C GLY A 113 13.99 16.78 4.23
N LEU A 114 13.64 15.67 4.86
CA LEU A 114 12.36 15.48 5.56
C LEU A 114 12.53 14.55 6.75
N ILE A 115 11.87 14.83 7.87
CA ILE A 115 11.71 13.87 8.98
C ILE A 115 10.28 13.37 9.06
N ASN A 116 10.10 12.05 8.93
CA ASN A 116 8.84 11.37 9.24
C ASN A 116 8.78 11.12 10.74
N ARG A 117 7.99 11.93 11.45
CA ARG A 117 8.02 12.02 12.90
C ARG A 117 7.26 10.85 13.54
N TYR A 118 7.83 10.31 14.62
CA TYR A 118 7.25 9.18 15.35
C TYR A 118 6.71 9.62 16.72
N GLU A 119 5.65 8.94 17.15
CA GLU A 119 5.12 9.02 18.50
C GLU A 119 5.32 7.70 19.23
N THR A 120 5.35 7.76 20.56
CA THR A 120 5.36 6.55 21.39
C THR A 120 3.94 6.00 21.54
N TYR A 121 3.80 4.68 21.40
CA TYR A 121 2.59 3.90 21.61
C TYR A 121 2.84 2.84 22.68
N LYS A 122 1.92 2.73 23.63
CA LYS A 122 1.93 1.67 24.66
C LYS A 122 0.87 0.65 24.28
N LEU A 123 1.29 -0.42 23.64
CA LEU A 123 0.38 -1.40 23.09
C LEU A 123 -0.25 -2.25 24.20
N LYS A 124 -1.48 -2.72 23.97
CA LYS A 124 -2.18 -3.67 24.86
C LYS A 124 -1.39 -4.96 25.10
N THR A 125 -0.50 -5.31 24.18
CA THR A 125 0.38 -6.48 24.29
C THR A 125 1.48 -6.32 25.36
N GLY A 126 1.62 -5.13 25.96
CA GLY A 126 2.63 -4.81 26.97
C GLY A 126 3.90 -4.16 26.39
N HIS A 127 4.05 -4.16 25.07
CA HIS A 127 5.19 -3.54 24.39
C HIS A 127 5.02 -2.03 24.23
N THR A 128 6.16 -1.33 24.14
CA THR A 128 6.22 0.10 23.80
C THR A 128 6.96 0.28 22.50
N VAL A 129 6.33 0.92 21.53
CA VAL A 129 6.87 1.13 20.17
C VAL A 129 6.78 2.60 19.76
N LYS A 130 7.67 3.03 18.87
CA LYS A 130 7.63 4.33 18.20
C LYS A 130 7.15 4.17 16.76
N LEU A 131 6.05 4.82 16.40
CA LEU A 131 5.40 4.69 15.09
C LEU A 131 4.99 6.07 14.53
N PRO A 132 4.96 6.27 13.21
CA PRO A 132 4.41 7.49 12.62
C PRO A 132 2.88 7.53 12.81
N PRO A 133 2.31 8.57 13.42
CA PRO A 133 0.86 8.65 13.60
C PRO A 133 0.16 8.86 12.26
N ASP A 134 -1.08 8.37 12.14
CA ASP A 134 -1.97 8.80 11.07
C ASP A 134 -2.42 10.24 11.30
N GLN A 135 -2.42 11.03 10.24
CA GLN A 135 -2.79 12.45 10.24
C GLN A 135 -3.77 12.78 9.09
N GLY A 136 -4.43 11.77 8.52
CA GLY A 136 -5.48 11.93 7.50
C GLY A 136 -4.96 11.97 6.06
N GLU A 137 -3.71 11.60 5.82
CA GLU A 137 -3.06 11.56 4.50
C GLU A 137 -2.83 10.14 3.94
N GLY A 138 -3.31 9.10 4.64
CA GLY A 138 -3.07 7.71 4.27
C GLY A 138 -1.60 7.29 4.45
N GLN A 139 -0.99 7.62 5.59
CA GLN A 139 0.40 7.29 5.92
C GLN A 139 1.49 7.74 4.92
N GLN A 140 1.17 8.65 4.01
CA GLN A 140 2.12 9.20 3.05
C GLN A 140 3.11 10.16 3.73
N TRP A 141 4.30 9.66 4.06
CA TRP A 141 5.36 10.40 4.78
C TRP A 141 5.70 11.78 4.17
N ASN A 142 5.59 11.91 2.85
CA ASN A 142 5.88 13.14 2.09
C ASN A 142 4.77 14.20 2.15
N ARG A 143 3.59 13.82 2.64
CA ARG A 143 2.40 14.68 2.80
C ARG A 143 1.84 14.70 4.23
N LYS A 144 2.43 13.95 5.16
CA LYS A 144 1.96 13.83 6.53
C LYS A 144 2.01 15.15 7.29
N PRO A 145 0.85 15.70 7.71
CA PRO A 145 0.80 16.90 8.53
C PRO A 145 1.73 16.84 9.74
N GLY A 146 2.42 17.96 9.96
CA GLY A 146 3.34 18.10 11.09
C GLY A 146 4.75 17.56 10.87
N ASN A 147 5.03 16.82 9.80
CA ASN A 147 6.41 16.48 9.43
C ASN A 147 7.20 17.74 9.06
N PHE A 148 8.50 17.75 9.38
CA PHE A 148 9.40 18.86 9.05
C PHE A 148 10.17 18.53 7.77
N TYR A 149 10.38 19.53 6.94
CA TYR A 149 11.11 19.39 5.69
C TYR A 149 11.91 20.66 5.36
N SER A 150 12.86 20.55 4.45
CA SER A 150 13.59 21.69 3.89
C SER A 150 13.01 22.09 2.54
N LYS A 151 13.15 23.37 2.17
CA LYS A 151 13.02 23.76 0.76
C LYS A 151 14.11 23.08 -0.08
N PRO A 152 13.84 22.71 -1.34
CA PRO A 152 14.88 22.14 -2.20
C PRO A 152 15.96 23.17 -2.55
N PHE A 153 17.22 22.74 -2.59
CA PHE A 153 18.33 23.56 -3.07
C PHE A 153 19.31 22.73 -3.90
N ARG A 154 20.03 23.38 -4.82
CA ARG A 154 20.95 22.71 -5.75
C ARG A 154 22.34 22.57 -5.14
N ILE A 155 22.96 21.42 -5.35
CA ILE A 155 24.38 21.14 -5.06
C ILE A 155 25.05 20.51 -6.29
N THR A 156 26.37 20.46 -6.27
CA THR A 156 27.17 19.66 -7.22
C THR A 156 28.02 18.68 -6.42
N ILE A 157 27.78 17.38 -6.60
CA ILE A 157 28.60 16.32 -5.99
C ILE A 157 29.82 16.08 -6.89
N ASP A 158 31.02 16.26 -6.33
CA ASP A 158 32.31 16.06 -7.00
C ASP A 158 33.10 14.94 -6.31
N SER A 159 33.54 13.96 -7.08
CA SER A 159 34.37 12.83 -6.60
C SER A 159 35.68 13.24 -5.93
N ALA A 160 36.21 14.43 -6.23
CA ALA A 160 37.46 14.94 -5.67
C ALA A 160 37.27 15.73 -4.35
N LYS A 161 36.03 15.98 -3.93
CA LYS A 161 35.71 16.81 -2.77
C LYS A 161 35.05 16.01 -1.66
N SER A 162 35.40 16.34 -0.43
CA SER A 162 34.71 15.91 0.78
C SER A 162 34.20 17.15 1.48
N GLU A 163 32.89 17.25 1.63
CA GLU A 163 32.25 18.39 2.29
C GLU A 163 31.08 17.94 3.18
N THR A 164 30.76 18.78 4.17
CA THR A 164 29.56 18.63 4.98
C THR A 164 28.50 19.60 4.47
N ILE A 165 27.46 19.07 3.84
CA ILE A 165 26.35 19.86 3.29
C ILE A 165 25.31 20.03 4.40
N LYS A 166 24.97 21.29 4.74
CA LYS A 166 23.97 21.57 5.77
C LYS A 166 22.56 21.56 5.18
N VAL A 167 21.65 20.86 5.85
CA VAL A 167 20.23 20.78 5.51
C VAL A 167 19.41 21.20 6.73
N VAL A 168 18.68 22.31 6.63
CA VAL A 168 17.83 22.81 7.72
C VAL A 168 16.38 22.48 7.41
N LEU A 169 15.73 21.74 8.31
CA LEU A 169 14.30 21.42 8.23
C LEU A 169 13.50 22.60 8.82
N ASP A 170 13.15 23.56 7.97
CA ASP A 170 12.54 24.85 8.35
C ASP A 170 11.09 25.02 7.87
N GLN A 171 10.52 24.00 7.23
CA GLN A 171 9.13 23.96 6.80
C GLN A 171 8.37 22.88 7.55
N LYS A 172 7.06 23.08 7.75
CA LYS A 172 6.14 22.11 8.37
C LYS A 172 5.01 21.81 7.40
N ILE A 173 4.69 20.54 7.21
CA ILE A 173 3.54 20.16 6.40
C ILE A 173 2.24 20.57 7.12
N ALA A 174 1.36 21.26 6.39
CA ALA A 174 0.12 21.82 6.94
C ALA A 174 -0.91 20.72 7.26
N PRO A 175 -1.84 20.97 8.20
CA PRO A 175 -3.02 20.13 8.41
C PRO A 175 -3.87 19.98 7.15
N ILE A 176 -4.56 18.85 7.03
CA ILE A 176 -5.51 18.57 5.95
C ILE A 176 -6.89 19.06 6.38
N GLU A 177 -7.60 19.74 5.47
CA GLU A 177 -9.00 20.10 5.68
C GLU A 177 -9.88 18.86 5.50
N ALA A 178 -10.76 18.59 6.45
CA ALA A 178 -11.71 17.48 6.34
C ALA A 178 -12.73 17.76 5.22
N PRO A 179 -13.09 16.73 4.42
CA PRO A 179 -14.14 16.87 3.41
C PRO A 179 -15.50 17.19 4.05
N LYS A 180 -16.38 17.80 3.26
CA LYS A 180 -17.70 18.28 3.70
C LYS A 180 -18.80 17.42 3.10
N ASP A 181 -19.85 17.20 3.88
CA ASP A 181 -21.05 16.53 3.39
C ASP A 181 -21.66 17.29 2.19
N SER A 182 -22.13 16.52 1.20
CA SER A 182 -22.86 17.02 0.03
C SER A 182 -24.29 16.50 0.03
N LYS A 183 -25.03 16.57 -1.11
CA LYS A 183 -26.33 15.89 -1.24
C LYS A 183 -26.19 14.37 -1.13
N TYR A 184 -25.13 13.79 -1.69
CA TYR A 184 -24.96 12.34 -1.83
C TYR A 184 -23.85 11.74 -0.98
N ILE A 185 -22.80 12.50 -0.71
CA ILE A 185 -21.65 12.01 0.05
C ILE A 185 -21.81 12.49 1.49
N ARG A 186 -21.69 11.57 2.44
CA ARG A 186 -21.71 11.83 3.88
C ARG A 186 -20.47 11.26 4.53
N HIS A 187 -19.99 11.92 5.57
CA HIS A 187 -18.80 11.53 6.30
C HIS A 187 -19.18 11.02 7.68
N ILE A 188 -18.50 9.97 8.11
CA ILE A 188 -18.60 9.48 9.48
C ILE A 188 -17.21 9.22 10.04
N LYS A 189 -17.03 9.58 11.31
CA LYS A 189 -15.84 9.28 12.08
C LYS A 189 -16.28 8.87 13.48
N ILE A 190 -15.76 7.75 13.95
CA ILE A 190 -16.01 7.23 15.29
C ILE A 190 -14.70 6.99 16.00
N GLU A 191 -14.68 7.16 17.32
CA GLU A 191 -13.60 6.62 18.14
C GLU A 191 -13.85 5.12 18.33
N SER A 192 -12.90 4.28 17.92
CA SER A 192 -12.98 2.83 18.09
C SER A 192 -12.52 2.46 19.49
N LYS A 193 -13.38 1.79 20.28
CA LYS A 193 -13.00 1.36 21.63
C LYS A 193 -11.95 0.25 21.55
N MET A 194 -12.10 -0.66 20.59
CA MET A 194 -11.17 -1.76 20.38
C MET A 194 -9.77 -1.27 20.01
N LEU A 195 -9.66 -0.32 19.08
CA LEU A 195 -8.37 0.21 18.64
C LEU A 195 -7.77 1.18 19.66
N THR A 196 -8.58 2.03 20.32
CA THR A 196 -8.10 2.87 21.43
C THR A 196 -7.49 2.00 22.54
N ALA A 197 -8.13 0.88 22.88
CA ALA A 197 -7.59 -0.06 23.85
C ALA A 197 -6.30 -0.74 23.37
N PHE A 198 -6.19 -1.06 22.08
CA PHE A 198 -4.98 -1.69 21.51
C PHE A 198 -3.78 -0.74 21.51
N TYR A 199 -3.95 0.49 21.03
CA TYR A 199 -2.87 1.47 20.88
C TYR A 199 -2.54 2.26 22.15
N GLY A 200 -3.41 2.20 23.16
CA GLY A 200 -3.28 2.96 24.40
C GLY A 200 -3.49 4.47 24.22
N LYS A 201 -4.09 4.90 23.11
CA LYS A 201 -4.45 6.28 22.79
C LYS A 201 -5.69 6.34 21.89
N PRO A 202 -6.46 7.46 21.90
CA PRO A 202 -7.63 7.60 21.05
C PRO A 202 -7.32 7.28 19.59
N THR A 203 -8.04 6.29 19.04
CA THR A 203 -7.87 5.82 17.67
C THR A 203 -9.23 5.82 16.99
N PHE A 204 -9.27 6.30 15.75
CA PHE A 204 -10.52 6.58 15.05
C PHE A 204 -10.63 5.74 13.79
N LEU A 205 -11.85 5.34 13.47
CA LEU A 205 -12.25 4.82 12.17
C LEU A 205 -13.18 5.83 11.50
N GLY A 206 -13.16 5.85 10.18
CA GLY A 206 -14.09 6.65 9.40
C GLY A 206 -14.61 5.93 8.18
N ALA A 207 -15.57 6.53 7.50
CA ALA A 207 -15.99 6.13 6.17
C ALA A 207 -16.63 7.29 5.42
N HIS A 208 -16.52 7.24 4.10
CA HIS A 208 -17.25 8.09 3.18
C HIS A 208 -18.40 7.28 2.62
N VAL A 209 -19.62 7.82 2.75
CA VAL A 209 -20.87 7.10 2.48
C VAL A 209 -21.58 7.77 1.31
N LEU A 210 -21.74 7.03 0.21
CA LEU A 210 -22.61 7.42 -0.89
C LEU A 210 -24.05 6.97 -0.57
N VAL A 211 -24.94 7.94 -0.33
CA VAL A 211 -26.37 7.70 -0.10
C VAL A 211 -27.16 7.67 -1.43
N PRO A 212 -28.23 6.85 -1.51
CA PRO A 212 -29.01 6.71 -2.74
C PRO A 212 -29.78 7.98 -3.13
N GLU A 213 -30.16 8.08 -4.41
CA GLU A 213 -31.17 9.06 -4.83
C GLU A 213 -32.48 8.86 -4.06
N GLY A 214 -33.11 9.97 -3.65
CA GLY A 214 -34.34 9.94 -2.87
C GLY A 214 -34.12 9.65 -1.38
N PHE A 215 -32.88 9.64 -0.87
CA PHE A 215 -32.60 9.22 0.50
C PHE A 215 -33.43 9.98 1.54
N GLU A 216 -33.54 11.31 1.43
CA GLU A 216 -34.31 12.14 2.38
C GLU A 216 -35.82 12.05 2.14
N GLU A 217 -36.24 11.78 0.89
CA GLU A 217 -37.63 11.65 0.46
C GLU A 217 -38.26 10.30 0.87
N HIS A 218 -37.44 9.30 1.18
CA HIS A 218 -37.85 7.95 1.59
C HIS A 218 -37.30 7.57 2.98
N PRO A 219 -37.78 8.23 4.07
CA PRO A 219 -37.26 8.02 5.42
C PRO A 219 -37.52 6.61 5.99
N GLU A 220 -38.53 5.91 5.47
CA GLU A 220 -38.89 4.54 5.84
C GLU A 220 -38.03 3.46 5.16
N ALA A 221 -37.35 3.81 4.07
CA ALA A 221 -36.56 2.86 3.29
C ALA A 221 -35.28 2.48 4.04
N LYS A 222 -34.92 1.19 3.91
CA LYS A 222 -33.64 0.64 4.38
C LYS A 222 -32.89 0.02 3.21
N TYR A 223 -31.58 0.16 3.24
CA TYR A 223 -30.74 -0.07 2.07
C TYR A 223 -29.75 -1.23 2.29
N PRO A 224 -29.53 -2.09 1.28
CA PRO A 224 -28.35 -2.96 1.24
C PRO A 224 -27.06 -2.13 1.34
N LEU A 225 -26.00 -2.75 1.86
CA LEU A 225 -24.69 -2.10 2.05
C LEU A 225 -23.64 -2.75 1.14
N MET A 226 -22.97 -1.90 0.37
CA MET A 226 -21.81 -2.26 -0.43
C MET A 226 -20.56 -1.68 0.24
N VAL A 227 -19.64 -2.56 0.63
CA VAL A 227 -18.36 -2.17 1.21
C VAL A 227 -17.30 -2.19 0.12
N PHE A 228 -16.87 -1.01 -0.31
CA PHE A 228 -15.80 -0.86 -1.28
C PHE A 228 -14.46 -0.76 -0.55
N HIS A 229 -13.70 -1.84 -0.60
CA HIS A 229 -12.36 -1.92 -0.06
C HIS A 229 -11.32 -1.42 -1.08
N GLY A 230 -10.29 -0.78 -0.57
CA GLY A 230 -9.20 -0.19 -1.34
C GLY A 230 -8.21 0.52 -0.44
N HIS A 231 -7.27 1.23 -1.06
CA HIS A 231 -6.36 2.14 -0.36
C HIS A 231 -7.08 3.32 0.28
N PHE A 232 -6.36 4.10 1.10
CA PHE A 232 -6.92 5.22 1.84
C PHE A 232 -7.69 6.22 0.95
N PRO A 233 -8.97 6.48 1.24
CA PRO A 233 -9.75 7.48 0.50
C PRO A 233 -9.68 8.86 1.17
N GLU A 234 -9.28 9.89 0.42
CA GLU A 234 -9.32 11.29 0.90
C GLU A 234 -10.77 11.81 1.05
N ASP A 235 -11.65 11.41 0.13
CA ASP A 235 -13.10 11.61 0.06
C ASP A 235 -13.66 10.47 -0.81
N PHE A 236 -14.98 10.37 -1.00
CA PHE A 236 -15.61 9.35 -1.84
C PHE A 236 -15.24 9.54 -3.32
N GLY A 237 -14.48 8.59 -3.87
CA GLY A 237 -13.97 8.65 -5.24
C GLY A 237 -15.00 8.30 -6.32
N GLY A 238 -14.70 8.67 -7.57
CA GLY A 238 -15.41 8.13 -8.75
C GLY A 238 -16.88 8.52 -8.90
N PHE A 239 -17.37 9.55 -8.20
CA PHE A 239 -18.74 10.06 -8.30
C PHE A 239 -18.75 11.58 -8.45
N SER A 240 -19.45 12.12 -9.46
CA SER A 240 -19.53 13.58 -9.66
C SER A 240 -20.88 14.02 -10.20
N THR A 241 -21.46 15.06 -9.60
CA THR A 241 -22.74 15.65 -10.07
C THR A 241 -22.56 16.55 -11.30
N GLU A 242 -21.31 16.91 -11.62
CA GLU A 242 -20.97 17.81 -12.73
C GLU A 242 -20.19 17.05 -13.81
N PRO A 243 -20.45 17.33 -15.11
CA PRO A 243 -19.63 16.80 -16.17
C PRO A 243 -18.20 17.39 -16.12
N PRO A 244 -17.19 16.73 -16.73
CA PRO A 244 -15.88 17.35 -16.89
C PRO A 244 -15.99 18.69 -17.64
N PRO A 245 -15.19 19.71 -17.27
CA PRO A 245 -15.16 20.97 -18.00
C PRO A 245 -14.88 20.76 -19.49
N ALA A 246 -15.58 21.50 -20.34
CA ALA A 246 -15.44 21.39 -21.79
C ALA A 246 -13.99 21.70 -22.25
N ASP A 247 -13.36 22.66 -21.59
CA ASP A 247 -12.01 23.19 -21.83
C ASP A 247 -10.92 22.55 -20.95
N MET A 248 -11.22 21.42 -20.29
CA MET A 248 -10.26 20.72 -19.43
C MET A 248 -8.98 20.35 -20.20
N ASP A 249 -7.82 20.59 -19.59
CA ASP A 249 -6.53 20.14 -20.10
C ASP A 249 -6.51 18.61 -20.22
N THR A 250 -6.04 18.13 -21.36
CA THR A 250 -5.98 16.71 -21.74
C THR A 250 -4.56 16.29 -22.15
N MET A 251 -3.55 17.10 -21.84
CA MET A 251 -2.15 16.81 -22.12
C MET A 251 -1.51 15.86 -21.09
N ASP A 252 -2.24 15.49 -20.03
CA ASP A 252 -1.79 14.46 -19.10
C ASP A 252 -1.61 13.13 -19.83
N TYR A 253 -0.46 12.48 -19.63
CA TYR A 253 -0.14 11.20 -20.22
C TYR A 253 0.02 10.14 -19.14
N ILE A 254 -0.71 9.03 -19.27
CA ILE A 254 -0.63 7.89 -18.36
C ILE A 254 0.13 6.76 -19.04
N ALA A 255 1.40 6.61 -18.67
CA ALA A 255 2.31 5.62 -19.25
C ALA A 255 1.80 4.18 -19.13
N ARG A 256 1.11 3.86 -18.03
CA ARG A 256 0.50 2.53 -17.78
C ARG A 256 -0.47 2.14 -18.90
N PHE A 257 -1.30 3.07 -19.37
CA PHE A 257 -2.33 2.80 -20.37
C PHE A 257 -1.96 3.31 -21.77
N ASN A 258 -0.85 4.05 -21.91
CA ASN A 258 -0.42 4.70 -23.15
C ASN A 258 -1.52 5.61 -23.74
N ILE A 259 -2.14 6.44 -22.89
CA ILE A 259 -3.23 7.35 -23.29
C ILE A 259 -2.98 8.77 -22.77
N TYR A 260 -3.48 9.74 -23.53
CA TYR A 260 -3.57 11.14 -23.15
C TYR A 260 -4.98 11.47 -22.63
N GLY A 261 -5.10 12.47 -21.75
CA GLY A 261 -6.39 12.99 -21.30
C GLY A 261 -7.13 12.09 -20.33
N TYR A 262 -6.43 11.19 -19.63
CA TYR A 262 -7.04 10.20 -18.75
C TYR A 262 -7.84 10.84 -17.62
N LYS A 263 -7.36 11.95 -17.06
CA LYS A 263 -8.11 12.71 -16.04
C LYS A 263 -9.51 13.11 -16.50
N LYS A 264 -9.68 13.38 -17.81
CA LYS A 264 -11.00 13.70 -18.38
C LYS A 264 -11.88 12.45 -18.47
N PHE A 265 -11.32 11.29 -18.81
CA PHE A 265 -12.05 10.01 -18.77
C PHE A 265 -12.52 9.68 -17.35
N GLU A 266 -11.67 9.84 -16.34
CA GLU A 266 -12.04 9.60 -14.93
C GLU A 266 -13.22 10.47 -14.49
N LYS A 267 -13.18 11.77 -14.81
CA LYS A 267 -14.29 12.69 -14.51
C LYS A 267 -15.55 12.38 -15.30
N GLN A 268 -15.41 11.94 -16.55
CA GLN A 268 -16.54 11.56 -17.39
C GLN A 268 -17.24 10.31 -16.82
N GLU A 269 -16.49 9.29 -16.42
CA GLU A 269 -17.04 8.08 -15.80
C GLU A 269 -17.67 8.38 -14.43
N ALA A 270 -17.08 9.27 -13.64
CA ALA A 270 -17.69 9.73 -12.39
C ALA A 270 -19.06 10.42 -12.60
N TYR A 271 -19.18 11.22 -13.67
CA TYR A 271 -20.44 11.82 -14.06
C TYR A 271 -21.43 10.80 -14.63
N HIS A 272 -20.97 9.83 -15.43
CA HIS A 272 -21.80 8.72 -15.91
C HIS A 272 -22.37 7.91 -14.74
N PHE A 273 -21.54 7.65 -13.72
CA PHE A 273 -21.99 6.97 -12.52
C PHE A 273 -23.09 7.77 -11.80
N TYR A 274 -22.94 9.09 -11.63
CA TYR A 274 -24.00 9.94 -11.09
C TYR A 274 -25.30 9.89 -11.90
N LYS A 275 -25.21 9.95 -13.23
CA LYS A 275 -26.38 9.85 -14.13
C LYS A 275 -27.10 8.51 -13.99
N GLN A 276 -26.33 7.42 -13.83
CA GLN A 276 -26.88 6.10 -13.57
C GLN A 276 -27.51 6.02 -12.16
N TRP A 277 -26.81 6.52 -11.14
CA TRP A 277 -27.23 6.53 -9.74
C TRP A 277 -28.57 7.24 -9.54
N THR A 278 -28.76 8.36 -10.24
CA THR A 278 -29.99 9.17 -10.22
C THR A 278 -31.05 8.72 -11.23
N GLY A 279 -30.76 7.68 -12.01
CA GLY A 279 -31.68 7.13 -13.00
C GLY A 279 -32.96 6.57 -12.38
N LYS A 280 -34.07 6.66 -13.12
CA LYS A 280 -35.34 6.02 -12.77
C LYS A 280 -35.15 4.50 -12.72
N ASN A 281 -35.71 3.84 -11.71
CA ASN A 281 -35.62 2.39 -11.49
C ASN A 281 -34.19 1.84 -11.24
N PHE A 282 -33.19 2.71 -11.01
CA PHE A 282 -31.88 2.22 -10.57
C PHE A 282 -32.00 1.73 -9.10
N PRO A 283 -31.46 0.55 -8.74
CA PRO A 283 -31.54 0.04 -7.38
C PRO A 283 -30.91 1.01 -6.37
N ARG A 284 -31.51 1.15 -5.18
CA ARG A 284 -31.02 2.02 -4.11
C ARG A 284 -30.25 1.19 -3.08
N PHE A 285 -29.03 1.59 -2.79
CA PHE A 285 -28.15 0.95 -1.82
C PHE A 285 -27.15 1.98 -1.29
N LEU A 286 -26.47 1.64 -0.20
CA LEU A 286 -25.35 2.42 0.31
C LEU A 286 -24.04 1.88 -0.28
N VAL A 287 -23.10 2.76 -0.62
CA VAL A 287 -21.70 2.40 -0.83
C VAL A 287 -20.86 3.09 0.23
N ILE A 288 -19.92 2.36 0.81
CA ILE A 288 -18.93 2.95 1.73
C ILE A 288 -17.51 2.68 1.27
N GLU A 289 -16.67 3.71 1.38
CA GLU A 289 -15.22 3.62 1.33
C GLU A 289 -14.71 3.87 2.75
N ILE A 290 -14.02 2.90 3.33
CA ILE A 290 -13.64 2.94 4.75
C ILE A 290 -12.30 3.67 4.90
N GLN A 291 -12.19 4.52 5.92
CA GLN A 291 -10.92 5.08 6.38
C GLN A 291 -10.41 4.29 7.58
N HIS A 292 -9.43 3.44 7.33
CA HIS A 292 -8.85 2.54 8.33
C HIS A 292 -7.32 2.49 8.26
N ALA A 293 -6.69 3.63 7.91
CA ALA A 293 -5.25 3.82 8.01
C ALA A 293 -4.76 3.50 9.44
N ASN A 294 -3.53 3.02 9.51
CA ASN A 294 -2.88 2.65 10.76
C ASN A 294 -1.43 3.15 10.76
N PRO A 295 -0.69 3.13 11.88
CA PRO A 295 0.67 3.67 11.90
C PRO A 295 1.70 2.98 10.97
N TYR A 296 1.37 1.83 10.38
CA TYR A 296 2.23 1.11 9.44
C TYR A 296 1.85 1.32 7.97
N TYR A 297 0.60 1.68 7.64
CA TYR A 297 0.12 1.76 6.26
C TYR A 297 -1.21 2.53 6.08
N ASP A 298 -1.59 2.77 4.84
CA ASP A 298 -2.74 3.60 4.47
C ASP A 298 -4.10 2.90 4.65
N ASP A 299 -4.10 1.57 4.70
CA ASP A 299 -5.20 0.73 5.14
C ASP A 299 -4.74 -0.27 6.22
N SER A 300 -5.62 -1.14 6.71
CA SER A 300 -5.34 -2.16 7.74
C SER A 300 -5.59 -3.59 7.28
N TYR A 301 -5.79 -3.80 5.98
CA TYR A 301 -6.22 -5.07 5.39
C TYR A 301 -7.59 -5.56 5.90
N ALA A 302 -8.31 -4.71 6.65
CA ALA A 302 -9.61 -4.98 7.25
C ALA A 302 -9.68 -6.29 8.07
N VAL A 303 -8.55 -6.75 8.62
CA VAL A 303 -8.45 -7.99 9.42
C VAL A 303 -7.84 -7.71 10.79
N ASN A 304 -8.00 -8.66 11.71
CA ASN A 304 -7.31 -8.61 12.98
C ASN A 304 -5.84 -9.04 12.80
N SER A 305 -4.91 -8.29 13.41
CA SER A 305 -3.50 -8.63 13.39
C SER A 305 -2.83 -8.41 14.74
N ALA A 306 -1.77 -9.19 14.99
CA ALA A 306 -0.97 -9.11 16.19
C ALA A 306 -0.26 -7.75 16.35
N ASN A 307 0.07 -7.07 15.25
CA ASN A 307 0.87 -5.84 15.29
C ASN A 307 0.05 -4.56 15.14
N ILE A 308 -1.03 -4.61 14.37
CA ILE A 308 -1.86 -3.42 14.07
C ILE A 308 -3.18 -3.41 14.86
N GLY A 309 -3.52 -4.51 15.52
CA GLY A 309 -4.69 -4.62 16.37
C GLY A 309 -5.93 -5.18 15.67
N PRO A 310 -7.09 -5.16 16.37
CA PRO A 310 -8.31 -5.84 15.93
C PRO A 310 -9.13 -4.98 14.93
N TYR A 311 -8.53 -4.59 13.81
CA TYR A 311 -9.21 -3.74 12.82
C TYR A 311 -10.41 -4.42 12.17
N GLY A 312 -10.32 -5.72 11.87
CA GLY A 312 -11.44 -6.47 11.31
C GLY A 312 -12.67 -6.42 12.22
N ASP A 313 -12.48 -6.67 13.52
CA ASP A 313 -13.58 -6.63 14.49
C ASP A 313 -14.08 -5.20 14.72
N ALA A 314 -13.18 -4.22 14.79
CA ALA A 314 -13.57 -2.82 14.96
C ALA A 314 -14.39 -2.30 13.78
N ILE A 315 -14.01 -2.67 12.55
CA ILE A 315 -14.79 -2.33 11.35
C ILE A 315 -16.14 -3.05 11.38
N MET A 316 -16.14 -4.36 11.63
CA MET A 316 -17.34 -5.20 11.54
C MET A 316 -18.37 -4.90 12.63
N TYR A 317 -17.91 -4.63 13.85
CA TYR A 317 -18.76 -4.58 15.03
C TYR A 317 -18.82 -3.21 15.71
N GLU A 318 -18.03 -2.22 15.29
CA GLU A 318 -18.17 -0.83 15.73
C GLU A 318 -18.57 0.10 14.57
N LEU A 319 -17.82 0.10 13.46
CA LEU A 319 -18.04 1.04 12.35
C LEU A 319 -19.27 0.73 11.50
N ILE A 320 -19.35 -0.48 10.91
CA ILE A 320 -20.45 -0.87 10.03
C ILE A 320 -21.81 -0.73 10.73
N PRO A 321 -22.00 -1.19 11.98
CA PRO A 321 -23.27 -1.03 12.68
C PRO A 321 -23.66 0.45 12.89
N GLU A 322 -22.68 1.32 13.16
CA GLU A 322 -22.94 2.75 13.32
C GLU A 322 -23.30 3.43 11.98
N ILE A 323 -22.66 3.02 10.88
CA ILE A 323 -23.04 3.43 9.52
C ILE A 323 -24.48 3.01 9.22
N GLU A 324 -24.82 1.73 9.42
CA GLU A 324 -26.15 1.21 9.12
C GLU A 324 -27.22 1.87 10.01
N ARG A 325 -26.90 2.16 11.27
CA ARG A 325 -27.78 2.92 12.17
C ARG A 325 -28.02 4.34 11.67
N LYS A 326 -26.95 5.06 11.29
CA LYS A 326 -27.03 6.47 10.88
C LYS A 326 -27.64 6.64 9.49
N PHE A 327 -27.36 5.73 8.56
CA PHE A 327 -27.71 5.83 7.15
C PHE A 327 -28.78 4.83 6.70
N ARG A 328 -29.51 4.22 7.64
CA ARG A 328 -30.63 3.30 7.37
C ARG A 328 -30.21 2.07 6.55
N GLY A 329 -29.07 1.46 6.89
CA GLY A 329 -28.69 0.16 6.37
C GLY A 329 -29.61 -0.97 6.89
N ILE A 330 -29.73 -2.05 6.12
CA ILE A 330 -30.55 -3.22 6.52
C ILE A 330 -30.00 -3.91 7.77
N GLY A 331 -28.69 -3.91 8.00
CA GLY A 331 -28.11 -4.47 9.23
C GLY A 331 -27.98 -5.98 9.25
N GLN A 332 -28.05 -6.65 8.09
CA GLN A 332 -28.07 -8.11 8.00
C GLN A 332 -27.14 -8.61 6.89
N GLY A 333 -26.36 -9.65 7.19
CA GLY A 333 -25.31 -10.11 6.29
C GLY A 333 -25.77 -10.56 4.91
N TRP A 334 -27.03 -11.03 4.75
CA TRP A 334 -27.60 -11.34 3.43
C TRP A 334 -27.74 -10.12 2.51
N ALA A 335 -27.73 -8.91 3.07
CA ALA A 335 -27.85 -7.63 2.36
C ALA A 335 -26.53 -6.85 2.30
N ARG A 336 -25.39 -7.45 2.73
CA ARG A 336 -24.07 -6.84 2.64
C ARG A 336 -23.20 -7.55 1.59
N PHE A 337 -22.49 -6.76 0.80
CA PHE A 337 -21.52 -7.26 -0.18
C PHE A 337 -20.24 -6.46 -0.06
N THR A 338 -19.14 -7.07 -0.48
CA THR A 338 -17.81 -6.48 -0.43
C THR A 338 -17.13 -6.61 -1.79
N TYR A 339 -16.37 -5.61 -2.19
CA TYR A 339 -15.58 -5.66 -3.41
C TYR A 339 -14.39 -4.72 -3.33
N GLY A 340 -13.39 -4.96 -4.16
CA GLY A 340 -12.20 -4.14 -4.21
C GLY A 340 -11.21 -4.63 -5.27
N GLY A 341 -10.21 -3.80 -5.54
CA GLY A 341 -9.07 -4.12 -6.39
C GLY A 341 -7.76 -4.09 -5.60
N SER A 342 -6.74 -4.85 -6.02
CA SER A 342 -5.41 -4.86 -5.36
C SER A 342 -5.51 -5.32 -3.90
N THR A 343 -4.93 -4.60 -2.95
CA THR A 343 -5.16 -4.73 -1.51
C THR A 343 -6.63 -4.89 -1.19
N GLY A 344 -7.50 -4.01 -1.71
CA GLY A 344 -8.94 -4.08 -1.49
C GLY A 344 -9.60 -5.35 -2.04
N GLY A 345 -9.03 -5.96 -3.09
CA GLY A 345 -9.47 -7.26 -3.58
C GLY A 345 -9.15 -8.39 -2.60
N TRP A 346 -7.95 -8.34 -1.99
CA TRP A 346 -7.59 -9.27 -0.91
C TRP A 346 -8.46 -9.04 0.32
N GLU A 347 -8.68 -7.79 0.72
CA GLU A 347 -9.57 -7.45 1.84
C GLU A 347 -10.98 -8.00 1.63
N ALA A 348 -11.58 -7.77 0.45
CA ALA A 348 -12.92 -8.25 0.13
C ALA A 348 -13.03 -9.78 0.23
N LEU A 349 -12.01 -10.51 -0.21
CA LEU A 349 -11.97 -11.97 -0.07
C LEU A 349 -11.76 -12.39 1.38
N ALA A 350 -10.83 -11.74 2.08
CA ALA A 350 -10.48 -12.05 3.47
C ALA A 350 -11.66 -11.82 4.41
N VAL A 351 -12.33 -10.67 4.34
CA VAL A 351 -13.47 -10.37 5.22
C VAL A 351 -14.68 -11.26 4.92
N GLN A 352 -14.90 -11.64 3.65
CA GLN A 352 -15.91 -12.64 3.31
C GLN A 352 -15.57 -14.01 3.90
N MET A 353 -14.29 -14.39 3.98
CA MET A 353 -13.85 -15.66 4.55
C MET A 353 -13.90 -15.65 6.09
N PHE A 354 -13.37 -14.60 6.72
CA PHE A 354 -13.27 -14.49 8.19
C PHE A 354 -14.59 -14.12 8.86
N TYR A 355 -15.47 -13.39 8.17
CA TYR A 355 -16.81 -13.02 8.63
C TYR A 355 -17.90 -13.55 7.69
N PRO A 356 -18.00 -14.88 7.48
CA PRO A 356 -18.77 -15.48 6.39
C PRO A 356 -20.30 -15.32 6.54
N ASP A 357 -20.77 -15.01 7.75
CA ASP A 357 -22.17 -14.74 8.06
C ASP A 357 -22.52 -13.24 7.90
N GLU A 358 -21.51 -12.34 7.86
CA GLU A 358 -21.70 -10.90 7.78
C GLU A 358 -21.76 -10.37 6.34
N PHE A 359 -21.35 -11.18 5.35
CA PHE A 359 -21.38 -10.86 3.92
C PHE A 359 -22.03 -11.96 3.07
N ASN A 360 -22.69 -11.53 1.99
CA ASN A 360 -23.40 -12.40 1.05
C ASN A 360 -22.73 -12.53 -0.33
N GLY A 361 -21.54 -11.97 -0.49
CA GLY A 361 -20.75 -12.09 -1.70
C GLY A 361 -19.57 -11.13 -1.68
N CYS A 362 -18.43 -11.61 -2.17
CA CYS A 362 -17.27 -10.80 -2.50
C CYS A 362 -16.99 -10.79 -4.01
N PHE A 363 -16.45 -9.65 -4.48
CA PHE A 363 -15.89 -9.49 -5.82
C PHE A 363 -14.46 -8.95 -5.69
N ALA A 364 -13.49 -9.86 -5.73
CA ALA A 364 -12.08 -9.58 -5.53
C ALA A 364 -11.37 -9.43 -6.89
N ALA A 365 -11.03 -8.20 -7.27
CA ALA A 365 -10.25 -7.94 -8.47
C ALA A 365 -8.76 -7.84 -8.14
N CYS A 366 -7.93 -8.48 -8.97
CA CYS A 366 -6.47 -8.57 -8.89
C CYS A 366 -5.93 -8.57 -7.44
N PRO A 367 -6.43 -9.44 -6.57
CA PRO A 367 -6.12 -9.36 -5.14
C PRO A 367 -4.61 -9.49 -4.93
N ASP A 368 -4.11 -8.84 -3.88
CA ASP A 368 -2.81 -9.18 -3.28
C ASP A 368 -2.66 -10.70 -3.07
N PRO A 369 -1.45 -11.24 -2.80
CA PRO A 369 -1.22 -12.68 -2.83
C PRO A 369 -2.18 -13.45 -1.91
N VAL A 370 -3.12 -14.19 -2.52
CA VAL A 370 -4.10 -15.03 -1.80
C VAL A 370 -3.55 -16.43 -1.45
N ASP A 371 -2.37 -16.76 -1.96
CA ASP A 371 -1.62 -18.00 -1.73
C ASP A 371 -0.12 -17.65 -1.69
N PHE A 372 0.55 -17.91 -0.57
CA PHE A 372 1.95 -17.48 -0.40
C PHE A 372 2.98 -18.44 -1.00
N ARG A 373 2.55 -19.51 -1.68
CA ARG A 373 3.43 -20.19 -2.67
C ARG A 373 3.68 -19.31 -3.90
N ALA A 374 2.85 -18.28 -4.07
CA ALA A 374 3.00 -17.22 -5.07
C ALA A 374 2.88 -15.86 -4.38
N TYR A 375 3.73 -15.60 -3.39
CA TYR A 375 3.94 -14.27 -2.83
C TYR A 375 4.67 -13.42 -3.87
N SER A 376 3.89 -12.93 -4.84
CA SER A 376 4.37 -12.54 -6.17
C SER A 376 5.06 -13.72 -6.89
N LEU A 377 6.39 -13.66 -7.06
CA LEU A 377 7.18 -14.73 -7.69
C LEU A 377 7.93 -15.62 -6.68
N VAL A 378 7.65 -15.45 -5.37
CA VAL A 378 8.35 -16.17 -4.30
C VAL A 378 7.42 -17.19 -3.64
N ASP A 379 7.83 -18.47 -3.63
CA ASP A 379 7.26 -19.50 -2.76
C ASP A 379 7.96 -19.43 -1.40
N ILE A 380 7.38 -18.67 -0.47
CA ILE A 380 7.99 -18.40 0.85
C ILE A 380 8.07 -19.66 1.73
N TYR A 381 7.41 -20.75 1.33
CA TYR A 381 7.45 -22.02 2.07
C TYR A 381 8.60 -22.93 1.63
N LYS A 382 9.15 -22.73 0.42
CA LYS A 382 10.20 -23.60 -0.14
C LYS A 382 11.50 -22.87 -0.42
N GLN A 383 11.42 -21.62 -0.87
CA GLN A 383 12.61 -20.86 -1.20
C GLN A 383 13.34 -20.44 0.07
N LYS A 384 14.66 -20.35 -0.02
CA LYS A 384 15.51 -19.87 1.08
C LYS A 384 15.73 -18.36 1.02
N ASN A 385 15.53 -17.75 -0.14
CA ASN A 385 15.82 -16.35 -0.38
C ASN A 385 14.74 -15.73 -1.29
N ALA A 386 14.28 -14.53 -0.94
CA ALA A 386 13.23 -13.78 -1.63
C ALA A 386 13.74 -12.93 -2.80
N TYR A 387 15.06 -12.76 -2.94
CA TYR A 387 15.67 -11.88 -3.95
C TYR A 387 16.32 -12.65 -5.09
N TRP A 388 16.74 -13.88 -4.85
CA TRP A 388 17.47 -14.69 -5.84
C TRP A 388 16.82 -16.04 -6.04
N TYR A 389 16.68 -16.47 -7.29
CA TYR A 389 16.29 -17.85 -7.58
C TYR A 389 17.37 -18.83 -7.12
N ASP A 390 16.94 -19.99 -6.61
CA ASP A 390 17.85 -21.06 -6.21
C ASP A 390 18.58 -21.62 -7.44
N SER A 391 19.88 -21.37 -7.53
CA SER A 391 20.74 -21.82 -8.63
C SER A 391 22.18 -21.96 -8.18
N LYS A 392 22.80 -23.09 -8.54
CA LYS A 392 24.19 -23.41 -8.15
C LYS A 392 25.24 -22.47 -8.72
N PHE A 393 24.98 -21.89 -9.89
CA PHE A 393 25.99 -21.14 -10.65
C PHE A 393 25.53 -19.74 -11.06
N LYS A 394 24.21 -19.53 -11.26
CA LYS A 394 23.69 -18.26 -11.76
C LYS A 394 23.07 -17.46 -10.63
N LYS A 395 23.49 -16.22 -10.45
CA LYS A 395 22.77 -15.25 -9.61
C LYS A 395 21.71 -14.55 -10.46
N LEU A 396 20.45 -14.94 -10.32
CA LEU A 396 19.33 -14.38 -11.09
C LEU A 396 18.36 -13.69 -10.11
N PRO A 397 18.14 -12.36 -10.25
CA PRO A 397 17.20 -11.65 -9.37
C PRO A 397 15.77 -12.06 -9.67
N ILE A 398 14.93 -12.03 -8.64
CA ILE A 398 13.49 -12.22 -8.73
C ILE A 398 12.83 -10.87 -9.04
N PRO A 399 12.07 -10.74 -10.15
CA PRO A 399 11.31 -9.52 -10.45
C PRO A 399 10.23 -9.22 -9.42
N ALA A 400 9.96 -7.94 -9.17
CA ALA A 400 8.79 -7.48 -8.40
C ALA A 400 7.72 -6.87 -9.30
N HIS A 401 8.13 -6.18 -10.37
CA HIS A 401 7.20 -5.48 -11.25
C HIS A 401 7.54 -5.65 -12.73
N ARG A 402 6.51 -5.73 -13.57
CA ARG A 402 6.58 -5.76 -15.04
C ARG A 402 5.48 -4.93 -15.68
N ASN A 403 5.63 -4.56 -16.95
CA ASN A 403 4.50 -4.11 -17.78
C ASN A 403 3.81 -5.26 -18.51
N TYR A 404 2.73 -4.96 -19.24
CA TYR A 404 1.95 -5.91 -20.05
C TYR A 404 2.72 -6.66 -21.16
N LEU A 405 3.94 -6.20 -21.51
CA LEU A 405 4.83 -6.90 -22.45
C LEU A 405 5.87 -7.79 -21.75
N GLY A 406 5.87 -7.82 -20.41
CA GLY A 406 6.82 -8.58 -19.60
C GLY A 406 8.16 -7.86 -19.37
N GLN A 407 8.28 -6.57 -19.69
CA GLN A 407 9.48 -5.80 -19.40
C GLN A 407 9.56 -5.51 -17.90
N ILE A 408 10.64 -5.96 -17.26
CA ILE A 408 10.89 -5.79 -15.83
C ILE A 408 11.25 -4.33 -15.54
N GLN A 409 10.66 -3.77 -14.48
CA GLN A 409 10.94 -2.39 -14.04
C GLN A 409 11.63 -2.32 -12.67
N SER A 410 11.37 -3.30 -11.80
CA SER A 410 12.03 -3.42 -10.50
C SER A 410 12.12 -4.89 -10.07
N THR A 411 13.09 -5.18 -9.22
CA THR A 411 13.30 -6.48 -8.57
C THR A 411 12.81 -6.47 -7.13
N MET A 412 12.55 -7.67 -6.57
CA MET A 412 12.16 -7.85 -5.17
C MET A 412 13.13 -7.16 -4.21
N GLN A 413 14.43 -7.22 -4.51
CA GLN A 413 15.46 -6.56 -3.71
C GLN A 413 15.31 -5.04 -3.76
N GLU A 414 15.15 -4.46 -4.95
CA GLU A 414 15.04 -3.01 -5.13
C GLU A 414 13.83 -2.43 -4.40
N SER A 415 12.64 -3.03 -4.57
CA SER A 415 11.44 -2.57 -3.88
C SER A 415 11.58 -2.63 -2.36
N ASN A 416 12.18 -3.70 -1.83
CA ASN A 416 12.41 -3.83 -0.38
C ASN A 416 13.51 -2.90 0.15
N HIS A 417 14.54 -2.60 -0.65
CA HIS A 417 15.58 -1.63 -0.30
C HIS A 417 15.03 -0.19 -0.27
N LEU A 418 14.12 0.17 -1.17
CA LEU A 418 13.42 1.46 -1.10
C LEU A 418 12.68 1.56 0.25
N GLU A 419 11.92 0.53 0.61
CA GLU A 419 11.21 0.51 1.88
C GLU A 419 12.16 0.58 3.09
N LEU A 420 13.28 -0.13 3.06
CA LEU A 420 14.30 -0.01 4.10
C LEU A 420 14.88 1.40 4.21
N ALA A 421 15.02 2.14 3.10
CA ALA A 421 15.40 3.55 3.14
C ALA A 421 14.28 4.40 3.78
N LEU A 422 13.02 4.10 3.51
CA LEU A 422 11.85 4.81 4.06
C LEU A 422 11.55 4.49 5.53
N GLY A 423 11.90 3.31 6.04
CA GLY A 423 11.63 2.94 7.42
C GLY A 423 12.20 1.58 7.83
N THR A 424 12.63 1.49 9.10
CA THR A 424 12.98 0.21 9.73
C THR A 424 11.79 -0.34 10.52
N LYS A 425 11.91 -1.58 11.01
CA LYS A 425 10.89 -2.24 11.85
C LYS A 425 9.49 -2.27 11.20
N SER A 426 9.49 -2.46 9.89
CA SER A 426 8.32 -2.50 9.03
C SER A 426 7.50 -1.19 8.97
N ARG A 427 8.15 -0.03 9.15
CA ARG A 427 7.50 1.31 9.23
C ARG A 427 7.66 2.17 7.96
N SER A 428 7.92 1.58 6.81
CA SER A 428 8.09 2.37 5.57
C SER A 428 6.81 3.04 5.07
N GLY A 429 5.63 2.55 5.48
CA GLY A 429 4.36 2.99 4.92
C GLY A 429 4.10 2.46 3.51
N GLN A 430 4.71 1.32 3.13
CA GLN A 430 4.66 0.76 1.77
C GLN A 430 4.28 -0.74 1.79
N GLN A 431 4.05 -1.31 0.60
CA GLN A 431 3.38 -2.60 0.37
C GLN A 431 4.05 -3.81 1.06
N TRP A 432 5.38 -3.94 1.00
CA TRP A 432 6.06 -5.11 1.55
C TRP A 432 6.06 -5.10 3.09
N ASP A 433 6.27 -3.93 3.68
CA ASP A 433 6.23 -3.73 5.13
C ASP A 433 4.83 -3.92 5.72
N ILE A 434 3.76 -3.52 5.01
CA ILE A 434 2.40 -3.76 5.52
C ILE A 434 2.04 -5.24 5.51
N TRP A 435 2.45 -6.00 4.49
CA TRP A 435 2.28 -7.46 4.52
C TRP A 435 2.94 -8.07 5.76
N GLU A 436 4.12 -7.60 6.16
CA GLU A 436 4.72 -8.02 7.43
C GLU A 436 3.93 -7.55 8.65
N ALA A 437 3.50 -6.30 8.70
CA ALA A 437 2.73 -5.79 9.84
C ALA A 437 1.39 -6.51 10.02
N VAL A 438 0.69 -6.85 8.93
CA VAL A 438 -0.56 -7.61 8.98
C VAL A 438 -0.29 -9.07 9.32
N TYR A 439 0.59 -9.75 8.58
CA TYR A 439 0.65 -11.21 8.59
C TYR A 439 1.59 -11.81 9.64
N SER A 440 2.59 -11.06 10.11
CA SER A 440 3.58 -11.59 11.05
C SER A 440 3.09 -11.66 12.49
N PRO A 441 3.66 -12.59 13.29
CA PRO A 441 3.56 -12.46 14.74
C PRO A 441 4.31 -11.20 15.21
N GLN A 442 3.96 -10.73 16.40
CA GLN A 442 4.71 -9.67 17.07
C GLN A 442 6.03 -10.22 17.61
N GLY A 443 7.14 -9.53 17.33
CA GLY A 443 8.46 -9.84 17.85
C GLY A 443 8.63 -9.41 19.32
N GLU A 444 9.72 -9.83 19.94
CA GLU A 444 10.04 -9.52 21.35
C GLU A 444 10.23 -8.02 21.61
N ASP A 445 10.56 -7.23 20.57
CA ASP A 445 10.71 -5.79 20.66
C ASP A 445 9.40 -5.02 20.41
N GLY A 446 8.28 -5.73 20.21
CA GLY A 446 6.96 -5.17 19.97
C GLY A 446 6.64 -4.85 18.51
N TYR A 447 7.58 -5.03 17.59
CA TYR A 447 7.39 -4.76 16.17
C TYR A 447 7.10 -6.05 15.37
N PRO A 448 6.60 -5.95 14.13
CA PRO A 448 6.37 -7.13 13.30
C PRO A 448 7.66 -7.94 13.12
N LYS A 449 7.58 -9.26 13.31
CA LYS A 449 8.71 -10.14 13.00
C LYS A 449 8.88 -10.20 11.46
N ARG A 450 10.09 -9.92 10.97
CA ARG A 450 10.39 -9.93 9.52
C ARG A 450 10.17 -11.32 8.92
N ILE A 451 9.57 -11.40 7.73
CA ILE A 451 9.42 -12.66 6.96
C ILE A 451 10.71 -13.03 6.23
N PHE A 452 11.53 -12.04 5.88
CA PHE A 452 12.90 -12.23 5.44
C PHE A 452 13.77 -11.05 5.88
N ASP A 453 15.07 -11.29 5.96
CA ASP A 453 16.04 -10.22 6.14
C ASP A 453 16.04 -9.32 4.90
N LYS A 454 15.73 -8.02 5.07
CA LYS A 454 15.55 -7.10 3.94
C LYS A 454 16.85 -6.66 3.25
N GLU A 455 18.03 -6.98 3.79
CA GLU A 455 19.30 -6.71 3.08
C GLU A 455 19.74 -7.91 2.23
N THR A 456 19.56 -9.11 2.77
CA THR A 456 20.05 -10.38 2.17
C THR A 456 18.98 -11.11 1.36
N GLY A 457 17.71 -10.97 1.76
CA GLY A 457 16.56 -11.69 1.24
C GLY A 457 16.33 -13.04 1.92
N ASP A 458 17.10 -13.41 2.96
CA ASP A 458 17.00 -14.73 3.58
C ASP A 458 15.67 -14.91 4.34
N ILE A 459 14.91 -15.94 3.96
CA ILE A 459 13.55 -16.17 4.44
C ILE A 459 13.55 -16.86 5.81
N ASP A 460 12.79 -16.32 6.76
CA ASP A 460 12.50 -16.98 8.04
C ASP A 460 11.33 -17.95 7.86
N SER A 461 11.65 -19.23 7.72
CA SER A 461 10.66 -20.30 7.54
C SER A 461 9.67 -20.39 8.72
N THR A 462 10.05 -19.96 9.93
CA THR A 462 9.14 -19.99 11.08
C THR A 462 8.05 -18.94 10.96
N VAL A 463 8.40 -17.75 10.43
CA VAL A 463 7.43 -16.68 10.15
C VAL A 463 6.57 -17.07 8.95
N ALA A 464 7.15 -17.69 7.93
CA ALA A 464 6.40 -18.20 6.78
C ALA A 464 5.32 -19.21 7.20
N GLN A 465 5.63 -20.14 8.12
CA GLN A 465 4.60 -21.06 8.62
C GLN A 465 3.52 -20.37 9.45
N TYR A 466 3.86 -19.32 10.21
CA TYR A 466 2.85 -18.52 10.88
C TYR A 466 1.92 -17.85 9.85
N TRP A 467 2.47 -17.21 8.82
CA TRP A 467 1.68 -16.59 7.75
C TRP A 467 0.74 -17.58 7.08
N LYS A 468 1.23 -18.79 6.81
CA LYS A 468 0.43 -19.88 6.24
C LYS A 468 -0.81 -20.20 7.07
N GLU A 469 -0.64 -20.39 8.37
CA GLU A 469 -1.74 -20.83 9.24
C GLU A 469 -2.78 -19.72 9.51
N HIS A 470 -2.39 -18.45 9.36
CA HIS A 470 -3.17 -17.29 9.79
C HIS A 470 -3.68 -16.38 8.66
N TYR A 471 -2.99 -16.30 7.51
CA TYR A 471 -3.29 -15.30 6.46
C TYR A 471 -3.22 -15.80 5.01
N ASP A 472 -2.70 -17.00 4.75
CA ASP A 472 -2.78 -17.61 3.41
C ASP A 472 -4.24 -18.04 3.15
N LEU A 473 -5.00 -17.18 2.46
CA LEU A 473 -6.44 -17.35 2.28
C LEU A 473 -6.77 -18.67 1.56
N ARG A 474 -5.98 -19.05 0.55
CA ARG A 474 -6.14 -20.30 -0.19
C ARG A 474 -5.96 -21.49 0.75
N TYR A 475 -4.88 -21.51 1.54
CA TYR A 475 -4.61 -22.60 2.47
C TYR A 475 -5.68 -22.70 3.57
N ILE A 476 -6.11 -21.57 4.15
CA ILE A 476 -7.16 -21.56 5.17
C ILE A 476 -8.48 -22.10 4.60
N LEU A 477 -8.87 -21.65 3.39
CA LEU A 477 -10.06 -22.18 2.73
C LEU A 477 -9.95 -23.70 2.50
N GLU A 478 -8.80 -24.20 2.04
CA GLU A 478 -8.58 -25.64 1.83
C GLU A 478 -8.64 -26.43 3.13
N ARG A 479 -7.96 -25.97 4.17
CA ARG A 479 -7.92 -26.58 5.51
C ARG A 479 -9.31 -26.66 6.13
N ASP A 480 -10.09 -25.58 6.00
CA ASP A 480 -11.33 -25.38 6.76
C ASP A 480 -12.61 -25.47 5.89
N TRP A 481 -12.49 -25.91 4.63
CA TRP A 481 -13.60 -25.91 3.65
C TRP A 481 -14.85 -26.63 4.14
N LYS A 482 -14.68 -27.72 4.91
CA LYS A 482 -15.80 -28.47 5.48
C LYS A 482 -16.75 -27.60 6.31
N THR A 483 -16.23 -26.57 6.97
CA THR A 483 -16.99 -25.64 7.80
C THR A 483 -17.32 -24.35 7.05
N LEU A 484 -16.37 -23.82 6.26
CA LEU A 484 -16.55 -22.57 5.52
C LEU A 484 -17.40 -22.71 4.25
N GLY A 485 -17.22 -23.80 3.50
CA GLY A 485 -17.89 -24.06 2.22
C GLY A 485 -19.42 -23.88 2.27
N PRO A 486 -20.14 -24.45 3.25
CA PRO A 486 -21.58 -24.22 3.42
C PRO A 486 -21.98 -22.74 3.56
N LYS A 487 -21.10 -21.91 4.13
CA LYS A 487 -21.33 -20.47 4.32
C LYS A 487 -20.88 -19.62 3.14
N LEU A 488 -19.96 -20.14 2.31
CA LEU A 488 -19.33 -19.42 1.19
C LEU A 488 -19.86 -19.82 -0.18
N GLN A 489 -20.71 -20.84 -0.28
CA GLN A 489 -21.27 -21.28 -1.56
C GLN A 489 -21.99 -20.13 -2.29
N GLY A 490 -21.51 -19.84 -3.51
CA GLY A 490 -22.00 -18.78 -4.39
C GLY A 490 -21.53 -17.37 -4.04
N LYS A 491 -20.59 -17.23 -3.09
CA LYS A 491 -20.16 -15.91 -2.59
C LYS A 491 -18.82 -15.44 -3.13
N ILE A 492 -17.97 -16.32 -3.65
CA ILE A 492 -16.59 -15.99 -4.04
C ILE A 492 -16.49 -15.70 -5.54
N HIS A 493 -16.12 -14.47 -5.90
CA HIS A 493 -15.83 -14.09 -7.29
C HIS A 493 -14.45 -13.42 -7.35
N ILE A 494 -13.55 -13.94 -8.19
CA ILE A 494 -12.17 -13.45 -8.31
C ILE A 494 -11.88 -13.11 -9.77
N TYR A 495 -11.30 -11.94 -10.02
CA TYR A 495 -10.96 -11.48 -11.37
C TYR A 495 -9.49 -11.06 -11.39
N CYS A 496 -8.73 -11.40 -12.42
CA CYS A 496 -7.33 -10.95 -12.50
C CYS A 496 -6.84 -10.86 -13.95
N GLY A 497 -6.02 -9.86 -14.27
CA GLY A 497 -5.36 -9.84 -15.57
C GLY A 497 -4.25 -10.90 -15.64
N ASP A 498 -4.11 -11.61 -16.76
CA ASP A 498 -3.05 -12.62 -16.90
C ASP A 498 -1.63 -12.02 -17.05
N MET A 499 -1.57 -10.71 -17.32
CA MET A 499 -0.36 -9.90 -17.32
C MET A 499 -0.36 -8.88 -16.16
N ASP A 500 -0.89 -9.27 -14.99
CA ASP A 500 -0.79 -8.49 -13.76
C ASP A 500 0.66 -8.01 -13.52
N ASN A 501 0.78 -6.73 -13.20
CA ASN A 501 2.08 -6.05 -13.11
C ASN A 501 2.95 -6.58 -11.98
N TYR A 502 2.35 -7.11 -10.92
CA TYR A 502 3.00 -7.60 -9.70
C TYR A 502 2.98 -9.13 -9.61
N TYR A 503 2.63 -9.81 -10.71
CA TYR A 503 2.55 -11.28 -10.79
C TYR A 503 1.50 -11.91 -9.86
N LEU A 504 0.50 -11.14 -9.44
CA LEU A 504 -0.55 -11.60 -8.49
C LEU A 504 -1.47 -12.66 -9.09
N ASN A 505 -1.56 -12.71 -10.43
CA ASN A 505 -2.30 -13.73 -11.16
C ASN A 505 -1.84 -15.16 -10.81
N ASN A 506 -0.58 -15.35 -10.43
CA ASN A 506 -0.07 -16.66 -10.04
C ASN A 506 -0.75 -17.22 -8.78
N ALA A 507 -0.98 -16.39 -7.76
CA ALA A 507 -1.71 -16.79 -6.56
C ALA A 507 -3.18 -17.11 -6.89
N VAL A 508 -3.77 -16.37 -7.84
CA VAL A 508 -5.15 -16.62 -8.31
C VAL A 508 -5.26 -17.97 -9.05
N TYR A 509 -4.28 -18.36 -9.87
CA TYR A 509 -4.28 -19.71 -10.48
C TYR A 509 -4.26 -20.83 -9.44
N LEU A 510 -3.52 -20.66 -8.35
CA LEU A 510 -3.45 -21.64 -7.27
C LEU A 510 -4.75 -21.69 -6.45
N MET A 511 -5.37 -20.54 -6.21
CA MET A 511 -6.70 -20.43 -5.60
C MET A 511 -7.76 -21.11 -6.46
N GLU A 512 -7.82 -20.78 -7.75
CA GLU A 512 -8.76 -21.39 -8.70
C GLU A 512 -8.60 -22.91 -8.77
N GLY A 513 -7.35 -23.40 -8.82
CA GLY A 513 -7.04 -24.82 -8.80
C GLY A 513 -7.66 -25.53 -7.59
N PHE A 514 -7.61 -24.91 -6.41
CA PHE A 514 -8.29 -25.42 -5.22
C PHE A 514 -9.81 -25.29 -5.31
N LEU A 515 -10.35 -24.12 -5.67
CA LEU A 515 -11.79 -23.88 -5.72
C LEU A 515 -12.50 -24.89 -6.65
N LYS A 516 -11.89 -25.24 -7.77
CA LYS A 516 -12.40 -26.27 -8.71
C LYS A 516 -12.45 -27.69 -8.12
N THR A 517 -11.67 -27.97 -7.07
CA THR A 517 -11.69 -29.28 -6.37
C THR A 517 -12.66 -29.33 -5.21
N THR A 518 -13.25 -28.20 -4.81
CA THR A 518 -14.19 -28.16 -3.69
C THR A 518 -15.39 -29.07 -3.95
N ASP A 519 -15.75 -29.88 -2.98
CA ASP A 519 -17.00 -30.64 -2.99
C ASP A 519 -17.70 -30.48 -1.65
N SER A 520 -18.96 -30.91 -1.58
CA SER A 520 -19.74 -30.96 -0.33
C SER A 520 -19.64 -29.72 0.60
N PRO A 521 -19.85 -28.47 0.11
CA PRO A 521 -20.34 -28.11 -1.23
C PRO A 521 -19.25 -27.67 -2.20
N PHE A 522 -19.52 -27.79 -3.51
CA PHE A 522 -18.80 -27.03 -4.53
C PHE A 522 -19.01 -25.52 -4.31
N TYR A 523 -17.94 -24.73 -4.48
CA TYR A 523 -17.93 -23.29 -4.17
C TYR A 523 -18.96 -22.47 -4.96
N LYS A 524 -19.33 -22.88 -6.18
CA LYS A 524 -20.34 -22.22 -7.05
C LYS A 524 -20.11 -20.71 -7.28
N GLY A 525 -18.86 -20.27 -7.22
CA GLY A 525 -18.46 -18.91 -7.53
C GLY A 525 -17.87 -18.77 -8.93
N GLU A 526 -16.98 -17.80 -9.11
CA GLU A 526 -16.37 -17.48 -10.40
C GLU A 526 -14.90 -17.11 -10.23
N VAL A 527 -14.07 -17.56 -11.15
CA VAL A 527 -12.73 -17.02 -11.37
C VAL A 527 -12.60 -16.73 -12.85
N ASP A 528 -12.15 -15.53 -13.20
CA ASP A 528 -12.04 -15.10 -14.59
C ASP A 528 -10.77 -14.26 -14.81
N TYR A 529 -10.28 -14.25 -16.06
CA TYR A 529 -9.04 -13.58 -16.43
C TYR A 529 -9.17 -12.68 -17.66
N GLY A 530 -8.52 -11.53 -17.60
CA GLY A 530 -8.40 -10.60 -18.73
C GLY A 530 -7.12 -10.85 -19.51
N ASP A 531 -7.25 -11.20 -20.80
CA ASP A 531 -6.10 -11.41 -21.71
C ASP A 531 -5.28 -10.13 -21.86
N ARG A 532 -3.99 -10.23 -21.53
CA ARG A 532 -3.01 -9.13 -21.47
C ARG A 532 -3.43 -7.96 -20.60
N ALA A 533 -4.46 -8.14 -19.78
CA ALA A 533 -4.88 -7.10 -18.87
C ALA A 533 -3.84 -7.00 -17.75
N GLU A 534 -3.47 -5.76 -17.44
CA GLU A 534 -2.58 -5.44 -16.33
C GLU A 534 -3.32 -5.51 -14.99
N HIS A 535 -2.63 -5.09 -13.92
CA HIS A 535 -3.21 -4.98 -12.60
C HIS A 535 -4.54 -4.19 -12.60
N CYS A 536 -5.42 -4.43 -11.65
CA CYS A 536 -6.77 -3.83 -11.53
C CYS A 536 -7.83 -4.24 -12.57
N TRP A 537 -7.57 -5.24 -13.42
CA TRP A 537 -8.64 -5.82 -14.23
C TRP A 537 -9.64 -6.59 -13.37
N ASN A 538 -10.93 -6.38 -13.63
CA ASN A 538 -12.01 -6.64 -12.68
C ASN A 538 -13.21 -7.42 -13.27
N GLY A 539 -13.01 -8.13 -14.39
CA GLY A 539 -14.06 -8.96 -15.00
C GLY A 539 -14.88 -8.28 -16.10
N ASP A 540 -14.59 -7.02 -16.43
CA ASP A 540 -15.26 -6.30 -17.52
C ASP A 540 -14.55 -6.62 -18.85
N HIS A 541 -15.12 -7.52 -19.65
CA HIS A 541 -14.63 -7.84 -20.98
C HIS A 541 -15.09 -6.83 -22.04
N ASP A 542 -16.09 -6.00 -21.73
CA ASP A 542 -16.68 -5.06 -22.69
C ASP A 542 -15.86 -3.77 -22.79
N ASN A 543 -14.96 -3.52 -21.83
CA ASN A 543 -14.23 -2.27 -21.69
C ASN A 543 -12.74 -2.50 -21.48
N PRO A 544 -11.88 -1.59 -21.97
CA PRO A 544 -10.46 -1.64 -21.66
C PRO A 544 -10.22 -1.38 -20.17
N ASN A 545 -9.10 -1.90 -19.65
CA ASN A 545 -8.79 -1.86 -18.22
C ASN A 545 -8.83 -0.44 -17.60
N TYR A 546 -8.43 0.58 -18.37
CA TYR A 546 -8.45 1.97 -17.91
C TYR A 546 -9.87 2.55 -17.72
N VAL A 547 -10.90 1.94 -18.32
CA VAL A 547 -12.31 2.27 -18.07
C VAL A 547 -12.90 1.31 -17.04
N SER A 548 -12.66 0.00 -17.19
CA SER A 548 -13.29 -1.01 -16.35
C SER A 548 -13.03 -0.78 -14.87
N ARG A 549 -11.80 -0.39 -14.51
CA ARG A 549 -11.39 -0.12 -13.13
C ARG A 549 -12.13 1.04 -12.46
N LEU A 550 -12.90 1.82 -13.21
CA LEU A 550 -13.70 2.94 -12.70
C LEU A 550 -15.16 2.54 -12.41
N ARG A 551 -15.54 1.27 -12.64
CA ARG A 551 -16.94 0.81 -12.67
C ARG A 551 -17.32 -0.18 -11.57
N TYR A 552 -16.47 -0.39 -10.56
CA TYR A 552 -16.67 -1.34 -9.46
C TYR A 552 -18.06 -1.21 -8.80
N ASN A 553 -18.50 0.01 -8.54
CA ASN A 553 -19.76 0.29 -7.83
C ASN A 553 -21.03 -0.15 -8.57
N THR A 554 -20.97 -0.42 -9.88
CA THR A 554 -22.16 -0.74 -10.68
C THR A 554 -22.08 -2.05 -11.45
N MET A 555 -20.89 -2.47 -11.87
CA MET A 555 -20.76 -3.63 -12.76
C MET A 555 -21.20 -4.96 -12.13
N TYR A 556 -21.04 -5.12 -10.81
CA TYR A 556 -21.42 -6.35 -10.11
C TYR A 556 -22.89 -6.39 -9.70
N LEU A 557 -23.63 -5.29 -9.85
CA LEU A 557 -25.02 -5.19 -9.38
C LEU A 557 -25.94 -6.28 -9.91
N PRO A 558 -25.90 -6.70 -11.19
CA PRO A 558 -26.73 -7.81 -11.65
C PRO A 558 -26.51 -9.10 -10.84
N LYS A 559 -25.25 -9.45 -10.51
CA LYS A 559 -24.90 -10.63 -9.70
C LYS A 559 -25.35 -10.46 -8.24
N ILE A 560 -25.13 -9.27 -7.67
CA ILE A 560 -25.56 -8.91 -6.31
C ILE A 560 -27.07 -9.01 -6.15
N LEU A 561 -27.85 -8.39 -7.04
CA LEU A 561 -29.30 -8.36 -6.97
C LEU A 561 -29.91 -9.76 -7.14
N LYS A 562 -29.33 -10.57 -8.03
CA LYS A 562 -29.70 -11.98 -8.18
C LYS A 562 -29.45 -12.73 -6.87
N ARG A 563 -28.27 -12.60 -6.27
CA ARG A 563 -27.92 -13.27 -5.02
C ARG A 563 -28.85 -12.86 -3.87
N ILE A 564 -29.14 -11.56 -3.72
CA ILE A 564 -30.12 -11.06 -2.76
C ILE A 564 -31.48 -11.76 -2.96
N SER A 565 -31.96 -11.87 -4.21
CA SER A 565 -33.25 -12.47 -4.49
C SER A 565 -33.31 -13.97 -4.15
N GLU A 566 -32.19 -14.68 -4.22
CA GLU A 566 -32.08 -16.12 -3.97
C GLU A 566 -31.88 -16.44 -2.49
N SER A 567 -31.19 -15.58 -1.73
CA SER A 567 -30.75 -15.88 -0.37
C SER A 567 -31.43 -15.05 0.72
N ALA A 568 -32.24 -14.05 0.36
CA ALA A 568 -32.94 -13.24 1.36
C ALA A 568 -33.87 -14.13 2.21
N PRO A 569 -33.91 -13.94 3.55
CA PRO A 569 -34.83 -14.65 4.41
C PRO A 569 -36.28 -14.48 3.99
N LYS A 570 -37.12 -15.47 4.26
CA LYS A 570 -38.56 -15.39 3.97
C LYS A 570 -39.18 -14.18 4.67
N GLY A 571 -39.82 -13.30 3.89
CA GLY A 571 -40.44 -12.07 4.39
C GLY A 571 -39.50 -10.87 4.49
N ALA A 572 -38.22 -11.02 4.12
CA ALA A 572 -37.29 -9.91 4.02
C ALA A 572 -37.72 -8.91 2.94
N ASP A 573 -37.43 -7.64 3.18
CA ASP A 573 -37.74 -6.56 2.26
C ASP A 573 -36.70 -6.46 1.13
N VAL A 574 -37.13 -6.86 -0.06
CA VAL A 574 -36.32 -6.81 -1.29
C VAL A 574 -36.88 -5.83 -2.32
N LYS A 575 -37.83 -4.96 -1.93
CA LYS A 575 -38.59 -4.11 -2.86
C LYS A 575 -38.57 -2.63 -2.48
N SER A 576 -38.59 -2.27 -1.19
CA SER A 576 -38.74 -0.86 -0.77
C SER A 576 -37.61 0.05 -1.25
N TRP A 577 -36.43 -0.51 -1.51
CA TRP A 577 -35.25 0.20 -2.02
C TRP A 577 -35.12 0.13 -3.55
N ARG A 578 -36.18 -0.20 -4.29
CA ARG A 578 -36.20 -0.28 -5.76
C ARG A 578 -37.27 0.66 -6.34
N TYR A 579 -36.99 1.97 -6.33
CA TYR A 579 -37.88 3.02 -6.87
C TYR A 579 -37.17 3.93 -7.87
#